data_AF-A0A327Y139-F1
#
_entry.id   AF-A0A327Y139-F1
#
_cell.length_a   1.000
_cell.length_b   1.000
_cell.length_c   1.000
_cell.angle_alpha   90.00
_cell.angle_beta   90.00
_cell.angle_gamma   90.00
#
_symmetry.space_group_name_H-M   'P 1'
#
loop_
_entity.id
_entity.type
_entity.pdbx_description
1 polymer ?
#
loop_
_entity_poly.entity_id
_entity_poly.type
_entity_poly.pdbx_seq_one_letter_code
_entity_poly.pdbx_strand_id
1 'polypeptide(L)'
;MNTKLHAICDSQGRPLNLFLTAGQVSDDIGARALCDSLPDVDWLLGDRGYDADWFREALQDRGIRACIPGRKQRKTPVKYDKRRYKRRNRIEIMFGRLND
;
A
#
# COMPACT_ATOMS: atom_id res chain seq x y z
N MET A 1 21.31 -9.82 -7.17
CA MET A 1 19.96 -9.65 -7.75
C MET A 1 19.03 -9.42 -6.58
N ASN A 2 18.37 -8.25 -6.50
CA ASN A 2 17.49 -7.94 -5.37
C ASN A 2 16.03 -8.21 -5.77
N THR A 3 15.18 -8.56 -4.81
CA THR A 3 13.75 -8.82 -5.00
C THR A 3 12.94 -7.85 -4.15
N LYS A 4 11.74 -7.50 -4.60
CA LYS A 4 10.82 -6.63 -3.88
C LYS A 4 9.54 -7.40 -3.59
N LEU A 5 9.13 -7.43 -2.33
CA LEU A 5 7.89 -8.07 -1.90
C LEU A 5 6.83 -6.99 -1.66
N HIS A 6 5.74 -7.06 -2.42
CA HIS A 6 4.54 -6.27 -2.21
C HIS A 6 3.52 -7.12 -1.45
N ALA A 7 2.80 -6.53 -0.50
CA ALA A 7 1.88 -7.27 0.34
C ALA A 7 0.60 -6.48 0.63
N ILE A 8 -0.54 -7.18 0.63
CA ILE A 8 -1.77 -6.75 1.29
C ILE A 8 -1.82 -7.44 2.63
N CYS A 9 -2.12 -6.67 3.67
CA CYS A 9 -2.24 -7.14 5.03
C CYS A 9 -3.57 -6.71 5.61
N ASP A 10 -4.19 -7.57 6.42
CA ASP A 10 -5.36 -7.19 7.19
C ASP A 10 -5.02 -6.25 8.35
N SER A 11 -6.05 -5.79 9.05
CA SER A 11 -5.87 -4.89 10.18
C SER A 11 -5.06 -5.50 11.35
N GLN A 12 -4.89 -6.82 11.43
CA GLN A 12 -4.21 -7.52 12.51
C GLN A 12 -2.75 -7.86 12.20
N GLY A 13 -2.25 -7.52 11.00
CA GLY A 13 -0.89 -7.89 10.62
C GLY A 13 -0.80 -9.26 9.92
N ARG A 14 -1.93 -9.82 9.45
CA ARG A 14 -1.94 -11.09 8.71
C ARG A 14 -1.84 -10.83 7.20
N PRO A 15 -0.90 -11.45 6.47
CA PRO A 15 -0.81 -11.30 5.03
C PRO A 15 -2.04 -11.91 4.36
N LEU A 16 -2.64 -11.16 3.44
CA LEU A 16 -3.77 -11.61 2.61
C LEU A 16 -3.32 -11.96 1.19
N ASN A 17 -2.42 -11.15 0.63
CA ASN A 17 -1.85 -11.40 -0.69
C ASN A 17 -0.40 -10.90 -0.73
N LEU A 18 0.45 -11.62 -1.47
CA LEU A 18 1.87 -11.36 -1.61
C LEU A 18 2.23 -11.41 -3.09
N PHE A 19 2.98 -10.41 -3.55
CA PHE A 19 3.43 -10.32 -4.93
C PHE A 19 4.92 -9.97 -4.98
N LEU A 20 5.71 -10.88 -5.53
CA LEU A 20 7.17 -10.72 -5.63
C LEU A 20 7.55 -10.19 -7.02
N THR A 21 8.37 -9.15 -7.04
CA THR A 21 8.94 -8.59 -8.27
C THR A 21 10.45 -8.52 -8.19
N ALA A 22 11.09 -8.31 -9.34
CA ALA A 22 12.51 -7.95 -9.34
C ALA A 22 12.71 -6.57 -8.70
N GLY A 23 13.86 -6.34 -8.06
CA GLY A 23 14.12 -5.17 -7.21
C GLY A 23 14.06 -3.83 -7.92
N GLN A 24 14.30 -3.80 -9.23
CA GLN A 24 14.19 -2.59 -10.07
C GLN A 24 12.74 -2.22 -10.44
N VAL A 25 11.76 -3.09 -10.13
CA VAL A 25 10.35 -2.85 -10.45
C VAL A 25 9.78 -1.78 -9.50
N SER A 26 8.99 -0.87 -10.07
CA SER A 26 8.38 0.23 -9.32
C SER A 26 7.24 -0.24 -8.41
N ASP A 27 6.97 0.53 -7.36
CA ASP A 27 5.83 0.27 -6.47
C ASP A 27 4.48 0.38 -7.18
N ASP A 28 4.41 1.17 -8.26
CA ASP A 28 3.19 1.32 -9.06
C ASP A 28 2.81 -0.02 -9.74
N ILE A 29 3.79 -0.79 -10.20
CA ILE A 29 3.55 -2.12 -10.78
C ILE A 29 3.05 -3.09 -9.71
N GLY A 30 3.66 -3.05 -8.52
CA GLY A 30 3.22 -3.85 -7.38
C GLY A 30 1.80 -3.52 -6.92
N ALA A 31 1.45 -2.23 -6.81
CA ALA A 31 0.09 -1.80 -6.52
C ALA A 31 -0.90 -2.28 -7.58
N ARG A 32 -0.54 -2.21 -8.87
CA ARG A 32 -1.43 -2.63 -9.95
C ARG A 32 -1.70 -4.13 -9.90
N ALA A 33 -0.67 -4.94 -9.63
CA ALA A 33 -0.81 -6.39 -9.47
C ALA A 33 -1.71 -6.77 -8.28
N LEU A 34 -1.70 -5.97 -7.21
CA LEU A 34 -2.47 -6.22 -5.99
C LEU A 34 -3.85 -5.56 -6.00
N CYS A 35 -4.10 -4.58 -6.87
CA CYS A 35 -5.31 -3.76 -6.85
C CYS A 35 -6.59 -4.58 -6.96
N ASP A 36 -6.61 -5.60 -7.81
CA ASP A 36 -7.79 -6.45 -8.01
C ASP A 36 -8.07 -7.38 -6.84
N SER A 37 -7.04 -7.68 -6.05
CA SER A 37 -7.16 -8.54 -4.86
C SER A 37 -7.49 -7.77 -3.57
N LEU A 38 -7.77 -6.47 -3.67
CA LEU A 38 -8.16 -5.68 -2.51
C LEU A 38 -9.52 -6.14 -1.98
N PRO A 39 -9.63 -6.49 -0.68
CA PRO A 39 -10.91 -6.79 -0.07
C PRO A 39 -11.79 -5.53 0.03
N ASP A 40 -13.09 -5.71 0.16
CA ASP A 40 -14.02 -4.61 0.46
C ASP A 40 -13.74 -4.06 1.85
N VAL A 41 -13.16 -2.84 1.89
CA VAL A 41 -12.76 -2.16 3.13
C VAL A 41 -12.97 -0.67 3.02
N ASP A 42 -13.28 -0.02 4.14
CA ASP A 42 -13.46 1.44 4.16
C ASP A 42 -12.15 2.22 3.90
N TRP A 43 -11.00 1.65 4.30
CA TRP A 43 -9.71 2.35 4.29
C TRP A 43 -8.57 1.45 3.87
N LEU A 44 -7.73 1.97 2.97
CA LEU A 44 -6.43 1.39 2.63
C LEU A 44 -5.31 2.24 3.24
N LEU A 45 -4.42 1.61 4.00
CA LEU A 45 -3.18 2.24 4.47
C LEU A 45 -2.04 1.75 3.57
N GLY A 46 -1.31 2.69 2.98
CA GLY A 46 -0.20 2.36 2.09
C GLY A 46 0.96 3.32 2.26
N ASP A 47 2.16 2.84 1.96
CA ASP A 47 3.36 3.67 1.97
C ASP A 47 3.32 4.74 0.89
N ARG A 48 4.09 5.81 1.11
CA ARG A 48 4.26 6.92 0.17
C ARG A 48 4.66 6.45 -1.24
N GLY A 49 5.36 5.33 -1.35
CA GLY A 49 5.73 4.72 -2.63
C GLY A 49 4.52 4.40 -3.51
N TYR A 50 3.35 4.13 -2.93
CA TYR A 50 2.11 3.83 -3.67
C TYR A 50 1.26 5.07 -4.00
N ASP A 51 1.75 6.28 -3.71
CA ASP A 51 1.03 7.50 -4.07
C ASP A 51 1.10 7.76 -5.59
N ALA A 52 0.11 7.23 -6.30
CA ALA A 52 -0.15 7.45 -7.72
C ALA A 52 -1.61 7.85 -7.94
N ASP A 53 -1.86 8.72 -8.93
CA ASP A 53 -3.20 9.26 -9.18
C ASP A 53 -4.18 8.17 -9.61
N TRP A 54 -3.77 7.34 -10.58
CA TRP A 54 -4.56 6.19 -11.03
C TRP A 54 -4.91 5.24 -9.88
N PHE A 55 -4.02 5.08 -8.89
CA PHE A 55 -4.28 4.16 -7.77
C PHE A 55 -5.29 4.75 -6.79
N ARG A 56 -5.22 6.06 -6.55
CA ARG A 56 -6.23 6.75 -5.74
C ARG A 56 -7.61 6.75 -6.41
N GLU A 57 -7.65 6.95 -7.73
CA GLU A 57 -8.87 6.85 -8.53
C GLU A 57 -9.44 5.44 -8.46
N ALA A 58 -8.62 4.41 -8.69
CA ALA A 58 -9.06 3.01 -8.58
C ALA A 58 -9.60 2.64 -7.19
N LEU A 59 -9.00 3.19 -6.12
CA LEU A 59 -9.52 3.01 -4.77
C LEU A 59 -10.85 3.74 -4.57
N GLN A 60 -10.98 4.96 -5.10
CA GLN A 60 -12.21 5.74 -5.03
C GLN A 60 -13.37 5.07 -5.79
N ASP A 61 -13.10 4.51 -6.97
CA ASP A 61 -14.10 3.77 -7.77
C ASP A 61 -14.60 2.52 -7.04
N ARG A 62 -13.77 1.93 -6.17
CA ARG A 62 -14.13 0.82 -5.27
C ARG A 62 -14.77 1.29 -3.95
N GLY A 63 -14.94 2.59 -3.73
CA GLY A 63 -15.43 3.14 -2.46
C GLY A 63 -14.42 3.08 -1.30
N ILE A 64 -13.15 2.74 -1.57
CA ILE A 64 -12.08 2.60 -0.58
C ILE A 64 -11.37 3.94 -0.38
N ARG A 65 -11.23 4.38 0.88
CA ARG A 65 -10.52 5.63 1.19
C ARG A 65 -9.02 5.42 1.32
N ALA A 66 -8.24 6.11 0.49
CA ALA A 66 -6.78 6.06 0.53
C ALA A 66 -6.19 6.86 1.72
N CYS A 67 -5.62 6.17 2.70
CA CYS A 67 -4.77 6.74 3.75
C CYS A 67 -3.28 6.59 3.38
N ILE A 68 -2.90 7.21 2.26
CA ILE A 68 -1.54 7.18 1.71
C ILE A 68 -0.96 8.60 1.77
N PRO A 69 0.25 8.81 2.32
CA PRO A 69 0.92 10.10 2.27
C PRO A 69 1.32 10.47 0.84
N GLY A 70 1.17 11.74 0.47
CA GLY A 70 1.64 12.23 -0.83
C GLY A 70 3.15 12.07 -1.02
N ARG A 71 3.60 11.79 -2.26
CA ARG A 71 5.02 11.86 -2.65
C ARG A 71 5.53 13.30 -2.47
N LYS A 72 6.82 13.44 -2.15
CA LYS A 72 7.45 14.76 -1.93
C LYS A 72 7.31 15.71 -3.14
N GLN A 73 7.32 15.15 -4.34
CA GLN A 73 7.25 15.88 -5.62
C GLN A 73 5.83 16.18 -6.09
N ARG A 74 4.80 15.84 -5.31
CA ARG A 74 3.41 16.06 -5.72
C ARG A 74 3.11 17.56 -5.72
N LYS A 75 2.59 18.09 -6.83
CA LYS A 75 2.22 19.50 -6.99
C LYS A 75 1.16 19.94 -5.97
N THR A 76 0.16 19.08 -5.75
CA THR A 76 -0.93 19.32 -4.80
C THR A 76 -0.75 18.43 -3.59
N PRO A 77 -0.55 19.00 -2.37
CA PRO A 77 -0.46 18.21 -1.15
C PRO A 77 -1.75 17.41 -0.90
N VAL A 78 -1.59 16.12 -0.59
CA VAL A 78 -2.72 15.27 -0.20
C VAL A 78 -2.83 15.21 1.31
N LYS A 79 -4.02 15.53 1.83
CA LYS A 79 -4.35 15.30 3.23
C LYS A 79 -4.59 13.81 3.44
N TYR A 80 -4.04 13.27 4.52
CA TYR A 80 -4.26 11.90 4.96
C TYR A 80 -4.39 11.89 6.49
N ASP A 81 -5.07 10.87 7.02
CA ASP A 81 -5.22 10.73 8.46
C ASP A 81 -3.93 10.17 9.09
N LYS A 82 -3.15 11.07 9.70
CA LYS A 82 -1.89 10.71 10.37
C LYS A 82 -2.08 9.72 11.52
N ARG A 83 -3.21 9.77 12.25
CA ARG A 83 -3.50 8.87 13.37
C ARG A 83 -3.78 7.46 12.85
N ARG A 84 -4.54 7.33 11.77
CA ARG A 84 -4.73 6.04 11.08
C ARG A 84 -3.42 5.53 10.49
N TYR A 85 -2.66 6.39 9.80
CA TYR A 85 -1.39 6.01 9.17
C TYR A 85 -0.38 5.40 10.15
N LYS A 86 -0.35 5.82 11.42
CA LYS A 86 0.49 5.19 12.47
C LYS A 86 0.23 3.67 12.62
N ARG A 87 -0.94 3.17 12.25
CA ARG A 87 -1.27 1.74 12.31
C ARG A 87 -0.53 0.91 11.24
N ARG A 88 0.12 1.54 10.25
CA ARG A 88 0.97 0.83 9.27
C ARG A 88 2.12 0.06 9.92
N ASN A 89 2.50 0.37 11.16
CA ASN A 89 3.48 -0.42 11.93
C ASN A 89 3.12 -1.91 11.98
N ARG A 90 1.83 -2.27 11.89
CA ARG A 90 1.40 -3.67 11.80
C ARG A 90 1.88 -4.36 10.51
N ILE A 91 1.97 -3.61 9.41
CA ILE A 91 2.52 -4.08 8.13
C ILE A 91 4.04 -4.27 8.26
N GLU A 92 4.74 -3.35 8.93
CA GLU A 92 6.18 -3.47 9.19
C GLU A 92 6.50 -4.69 10.07
N ILE A 93 5.70 -4.93 11.12
CA ILE A 93 5.80 -6.13 11.96
C ILE A 93 5.55 -7.41 11.14
N MET A 94 4.54 -7.40 10.26
CA MET A 94 4.25 -8.55 9.37
C MET A 94 5.47 -8.87 8.50
N PHE A 95 6.07 -7.87 7.84
CA PHE A 95 7.29 -8.09 7.06
C PHE A 95 8.47 -8.56 7.92
N GLY A 96 8.60 -8.06 9.16
CA GLY A 96 9.59 -8.57 10.10
C GLY A 96 9.46 -10.08 10.34
N ARG A 97 8.24 -10.55 10.58
CA ARG A 97 7.93 -11.99 10.79
C ARG A 97 8.15 -12.88 9.56
N LEU A 98 8.14 -12.31 8.35
CA LEU A 98 8.38 -13.05 7.11
C LEU A 98 9.88 -13.21 6.80
N ASN A 99 10.73 -12.44 7.45
CA ASN A 99 12.19 -12.50 7.28
C ASN A 99 12.90 -13.26 8.41
N ASP A 100 12.16 -13.70 9.44
CA ASP A 100 12.60 -14.64 10.48
C ASP A 100 12.38 -16.08 10.00
#